data_AF-A0A485NMP7-F1
#
_entry.id   AF-A0A485NMP7-F1
#
_cell.length_a   1.000
_cell.length_b   1.000
_cell.length_c   1.000
_cell.angle_alpha   90.00
_cell.angle_beta   90.00
_cell.angle_gamma   90.00
#
_symmetry.space_group_name_H-M   'P 1'
#
loop_
_entity.id
_entity.type
_entity.pdbx_description
1 polymer ?
#
loop_
_entity_poly.entity_id
_entity_poly.type
_entity_poly.pdbx_seq_one_letter_code
_entity_poly.pdbx_strand_id
1 'polypeptide(L)'
;MARTAPRAPRLLGAALLLLLLVPAARRAAAAPVVTELRCQCLQTVQGIHPKNIQSVKVTQSGPHCTHTEVIATLKNGHEACLNPEAPMVKRIIEKMLSKHDAIIISGTEMAKQIQKEIQRGVESWISLGNRRPHLSIILVGDNPASHTYVRKKIRAASAVGIRSEIILKPKDVSQEELLDITDQLNIDPRVSGILVQLPLPGT
;
A
#
# COMPACT_ATOMS: atom_id res chain seq x y z
N MET A 1 51.36 -54.03 -26.04
CA MET A 1 51.73 -52.75 -26.68
C MET A 1 50.54 -52.31 -27.53
N ALA A 2 49.84 -51.26 -27.10
CA ALA A 2 48.48 -50.92 -27.52
C ALA A 2 48.45 -49.93 -28.70
N ARG A 3 47.43 -50.08 -29.56
CA ARG A 3 47.16 -49.31 -30.78
C ARG A 3 46.77 -47.85 -30.47
N THR A 4 47.37 -46.91 -31.17
CA THR A 4 47.00 -45.47 -31.17
C THR A 4 45.97 -45.17 -32.26
N ALA A 5 44.80 -44.65 -31.87
CA ALA A 5 43.75 -44.17 -32.75
C ALA A 5 43.94 -42.68 -33.14
N PRO A 6 43.43 -42.21 -34.29
CA PRO A 6 43.59 -40.82 -34.72
C PRO A 6 42.51 -39.89 -34.14
N ARG A 7 42.89 -38.62 -33.92
CA ARG A 7 42.01 -37.51 -33.48
C ARG A 7 41.30 -36.88 -34.69
N ALA A 8 39.98 -36.74 -34.62
CA ALA A 8 39.17 -35.89 -35.51
C ALA A 8 38.90 -34.50 -34.88
N PRO A 9 38.75 -33.42 -35.67
CA PRO A 9 38.62 -32.06 -35.16
C PRO A 9 37.18 -31.60 -34.91
N ARG A 10 37.11 -30.52 -34.14
CA ARG A 10 35.97 -29.80 -33.56
C ARG A 10 34.98 -29.22 -34.58
N LEU A 11 33.70 -29.54 -34.44
CA LEU A 11 32.57 -28.79 -35.01
C LEU A 11 31.36 -28.86 -34.05
N LEU A 12 31.46 -28.16 -32.91
CA LEU A 12 30.40 -28.03 -31.90
C LEU A 12 30.11 -26.54 -31.65
N GLY A 13 29.91 -25.79 -32.75
CA GLY A 13 29.73 -24.34 -32.73
C GLY A 13 28.43 -23.82 -33.33
N ALA A 14 27.57 -24.66 -33.92
CA ALA A 14 26.45 -24.17 -34.74
C ALA A 14 25.04 -24.54 -34.24
N ALA A 15 24.89 -25.28 -33.14
CA ALA A 15 23.58 -25.77 -32.68
C ALA A 15 22.88 -24.87 -31.64
N LEU A 16 23.51 -23.81 -31.15
CA LEU A 16 22.98 -22.98 -30.05
C LEU A 16 22.37 -21.64 -30.48
N LEU A 17 22.22 -21.38 -31.78
CA LEU A 17 21.74 -20.09 -32.30
C LEU A 17 20.37 -20.14 -33.01
N LEU A 18 19.65 -21.26 -32.94
CA LEU A 18 18.34 -21.44 -33.62
C LEU A 18 17.13 -21.61 -32.68
N LEU A 19 17.29 -21.36 -31.38
CA LEU A 19 16.23 -21.45 -30.36
C LEU A 19 15.56 -20.11 -30.00
N LEU A 20 15.84 -19.02 -30.73
CA LEU A 20 15.36 -17.66 -30.42
C LEU A 20 14.18 -17.16 -31.27
N LEU A 21 13.47 -18.01 -32.00
CA LEU A 21 12.30 -17.59 -32.80
C LEU A 21 11.03 -18.38 -32.49
N VAL A 22 10.63 -18.39 -31.20
CA VAL A 22 9.23 -18.67 -30.83
C VAL A 22 8.58 -17.34 -30.48
N PRO A 23 7.71 -16.78 -31.35
CA PRO A 23 6.94 -15.61 -30.98
C PRO A 23 5.95 -16.01 -29.88
N ALA A 24 6.09 -15.39 -28.71
CA ALA A 24 5.11 -15.46 -27.64
C ALA A 24 3.78 -14.88 -28.15
N ALA A 25 2.85 -15.76 -28.51
CA ALA A 25 1.45 -15.41 -28.64
C ALA A 25 0.92 -15.02 -27.26
N ARG A 26 1.14 -13.75 -26.88
CA ARG A 26 0.48 -13.14 -25.75
C ARG A 26 -1.01 -13.11 -26.08
N ARG A 27 -1.78 -13.95 -25.39
CA ARG A 27 -3.22 -13.73 -25.20
C ARG A 27 -3.38 -12.28 -24.73
N ALA A 28 -4.03 -11.46 -25.55
CA ALA A 28 -4.59 -10.20 -25.10
C ALA A 28 -5.57 -10.54 -23.96
N ALA A 29 -5.13 -10.33 -22.73
CA ALA A 29 -6.06 -10.21 -21.63
C ALA A 29 -7.00 -9.06 -21.98
N ALA A 30 -8.30 -9.32 -21.96
CA ALA A 30 -9.32 -8.31 -22.15
C ALA A 30 -8.98 -7.09 -21.29
N ALA A 31 -8.86 -5.92 -21.93
CA ALA A 31 -8.73 -4.67 -21.21
C ALA A 31 -9.93 -4.50 -20.27
N PRO A 32 -9.75 -3.94 -19.06
CA PRO A 32 -10.89 -3.61 -18.23
C PRO A 32 -11.69 -2.54 -18.99
N VAL A 33 -12.94 -2.86 -19.31
CA VAL A 33 -13.89 -1.86 -19.80
C VAL A 33 -13.96 -0.80 -18.70
N VAL A 34 -13.50 0.41 -19.02
CA VAL A 34 -13.69 1.59 -18.18
C VAL A 34 -15.20 1.74 -18.02
N THR A 35 -15.74 1.38 -16.86
CA THR A 35 -17.14 1.62 -16.53
C THR A 35 -17.33 3.13 -16.49
N GLU A 36 -18.01 3.67 -17.49
CA GLU A 36 -18.46 5.05 -17.53
C GLU A 36 -19.19 5.34 -16.20
N LEU A 37 -18.72 6.32 -15.42
CA LEU A 37 -19.21 6.62 -14.06
C LEU A 37 -20.65 7.19 -14.02
N ARG A 38 -21.45 6.97 -15.07
CA ARG A 38 -22.82 7.47 -15.19
C ARG A 38 -23.80 6.57 -14.43
N CYS A 39 -24.99 7.11 -14.15
CA CYS A 39 -26.08 6.30 -13.60
C CYS A 39 -26.33 5.09 -14.52
N GLN A 40 -26.40 3.90 -13.94
CA GLN A 40 -26.61 2.65 -14.68
C GLN A 40 -28.10 2.40 -14.91
N CYS A 41 -28.96 2.96 -14.05
CA CYS A 41 -30.39 2.79 -14.14
C CYS A 41 -31.07 3.76 -15.12
N LEU A 42 -31.67 3.20 -16.18
CA LEU A 42 -32.58 3.93 -17.07
C LEU A 42 -34.02 3.97 -16.54
N GLN A 43 -34.49 2.87 -15.92
CA GLN A 43 -35.84 2.73 -15.38
C GLN A 43 -35.84 1.87 -14.12
N THR A 44 -36.72 2.19 -13.18
CA THR A 44 -36.92 1.39 -11.95
C THR A 44 -38.09 0.43 -12.11
N VAL A 45 -37.96 -0.79 -11.59
CA VAL A 45 -39.03 -1.80 -11.57
C VAL A 45 -39.72 -1.86 -10.21
N GLN A 46 -41.00 -2.26 -10.20
CA GLN A 46 -41.80 -2.48 -9.00
C GLN A 46 -42.10 -3.98 -8.81
N GLY A 47 -42.50 -4.37 -7.59
CA GLY A 47 -43.01 -5.72 -7.30
C GLY A 47 -41.96 -6.79 -6.97
N ILE A 48 -40.69 -6.43 -6.79
CA ILE A 48 -39.65 -7.40 -6.38
C ILE A 48 -39.81 -7.74 -4.89
N HIS A 49 -40.07 -9.00 -4.60
CA HIS A 49 -40.17 -9.48 -3.23
C HIS A 49 -38.78 -9.57 -2.56
N PRO A 50 -38.57 -9.06 -1.33
CA PRO A 50 -37.25 -9.01 -0.67
C PRO A 50 -36.52 -10.35 -0.57
N LYS A 51 -37.26 -11.47 -0.48
CA LYS A 51 -36.69 -12.84 -0.42
C LYS A 51 -35.90 -13.24 -1.67
N ASN A 52 -36.15 -12.57 -2.81
CA ASN A 52 -35.52 -12.86 -4.09
C ASN A 52 -34.26 -12.02 -4.32
N ILE A 53 -33.98 -11.04 -3.45
CA ILE A 53 -32.80 -10.18 -3.52
C ILE A 53 -31.62 -10.88 -2.82
N GLN A 54 -30.48 -10.92 -3.50
CA GLN A 54 -29.21 -11.45 -3.00
C GLN A 54 -28.35 -10.33 -2.40
N SER A 55 -28.18 -9.23 -3.13
CA SER A 55 -27.39 -8.06 -2.72
C SER A 55 -28.02 -6.77 -3.24
N VAL A 56 -27.70 -5.65 -2.59
CA VAL A 56 -28.13 -4.32 -3.02
C VAL A 56 -26.91 -3.41 -3.07
N LYS A 57 -26.71 -2.75 -4.20
CA LYS A 57 -25.73 -1.67 -4.40
C LYS A 57 -26.48 -0.35 -4.38
N VAL A 58 -26.02 0.58 -3.55
CA VAL A 58 -26.54 1.94 -3.49
C VAL A 58 -25.45 2.89 -3.97
N THR A 59 -25.72 3.63 -5.04
CA THR A 59 -24.85 4.71 -5.50
C THR A 59 -25.49 6.02 -5.05
N GLN A 60 -24.77 6.81 -4.25
CA GLN A 60 -25.25 8.11 -3.79
C GLN A 60 -25.17 9.14 -4.92
N SER A 61 -25.95 10.22 -4.80
CA SER A 61 -25.84 11.36 -5.70
C SER A 61 -24.44 11.97 -5.65
N GLY A 62 -23.89 12.32 -6.82
CA GLY A 62 -22.55 12.86 -6.97
C GLY A 62 -22.30 13.46 -8.34
N PRO A 63 -21.05 13.86 -8.64
CA PRO A 63 -20.70 14.58 -9.88
C PRO A 63 -21.04 13.84 -11.18
N HIS A 64 -21.21 12.51 -11.13
CA HIS A 64 -21.45 11.66 -12.29
C HIS A 64 -22.84 11.02 -12.32
N CYS A 65 -23.59 11.07 -11.21
CA CYS A 65 -24.98 10.59 -11.14
C CYS A 65 -25.77 11.51 -10.20
N THR A 66 -26.72 12.27 -10.75
CA THR A 66 -27.41 13.35 -10.02
C THR A 66 -28.47 12.87 -9.04
N HIS A 67 -28.87 11.60 -9.12
CA HIS A 67 -29.85 10.98 -8.25
C HIS A 67 -29.26 9.73 -7.60
N THR A 68 -29.80 9.35 -6.45
CA THR A 68 -29.46 8.08 -5.81
C THR A 68 -30.04 6.94 -6.64
N GLU A 69 -29.23 5.98 -7.04
CA GLU A 69 -29.69 4.74 -7.69
C GLU A 69 -29.50 3.54 -6.75
N VAL A 70 -30.42 2.59 -6.84
CA VAL A 70 -30.43 1.38 -6.03
C VAL A 70 -30.55 0.20 -6.98
N ILE A 71 -29.50 -0.62 -7.07
CA ILE A 71 -29.45 -1.79 -7.96
C ILE A 71 -29.48 -3.03 -7.07
N ALA A 72 -30.49 -3.87 -7.25
CA ALA A 72 -30.59 -5.16 -6.57
C ALA A 72 -30.15 -6.29 -7.50
N THR A 73 -29.19 -7.09 -7.03
CA THR A 73 -28.87 -8.39 -7.65
C THR A 73 -29.83 -9.42 -7.10
N LEU A 74 -30.58 -10.08 -7.96
CA LEU A 74 -31.53 -11.13 -7.61
C LEU A 74 -30.83 -12.49 -7.54
N LYS A 75 -31.41 -13.45 -6.80
CA LYS A 75 -30.86 -14.81 -6.65
C LYS A 75 -30.75 -15.61 -7.95
N ASN A 76 -31.49 -15.21 -8.98
CA ASN A 76 -31.38 -15.78 -10.33
C ASN A 76 -30.24 -15.15 -11.15
N GLY A 77 -29.46 -14.24 -10.56
CA GLY A 77 -28.34 -13.54 -11.21
C GLY A 77 -28.72 -12.29 -11.99
N HIS A 78 -30.00 -11.94 -12.09
CA HIS A 78 -30.45 -10.73 -12.79
C HIS A 78 -30.34 -9.49 -11.90
N GLU A 79 -30.00 -8.36 -12.51
CA GLU A 79 -30.00 -7.06 -11.84
C GLU A 79 -31.29 -6.29 -12.11
N ALA A 80 -31.77 -5.58 -11.10
CA ALA A 80 -32.97 -4.78 -11.17
C ALA A 80 -32.77 -3.44 -10.46
N CYS A 81 -33.09 -2.36 -11.15
CA CYS A 81 -33.10 -1.01 -10.60
C CYS A 81 -34.36 -0.81 -9.75
N LEU A 82 -34.17 -0.46 -8.48
CA LEU A 82 -35.24 -0.22 -7.52
C LEU A 82 -35.47 1.27 -7.31
N ASN A 83 -36.72 1.67 -7.08
CA ASN A 83 -37.04 3.05 -6.74
C ASN A 83 -36.55 3.39 -5.31
N PRO A 84 -35.60 4.32 -5.13
CA PRO A 84 -35.07 4.70 -3.82
C PRO A 84 -36.11 5.32 -2.88
N GLU A 85 -37.18 5.92 -3.43
CA GLU A 85 -38.22 6.57 -2.65
C GLU A 85 -39.24 5.57 -2.08
N ALA A 86 -39.30 4.34 -2.63
CA ALA A 86 -40.27 3.33 -2.23
C ALA A 86 -40.03 2.85 -0.79
N PRO A 87 -41.07 2.76 0.07
CA PRO A 87 -40.93 2.37 1.48
C PRO A 87 -40.29 0.99 1.67
N MET A 88 -40.58 0.03 0.78
CA MET A 88 -39.98 -1.30 0.82
C MET A 88 -38.46 -1.26 0.59
N VAL A 89 -38.01 -0.42 -0.35
CA VAL A 89 -36.60 -0.31 -0.75
C VAL A 89 -35.78 0.33 0.37
N LYS A 90 -36.31 1.38 1.02
CA LYS A 90 -35.71 1.97 2.23
C LYS A 90 -35.48 0.94 3.33
N ARG A 91 -36.50 0.12 3.62
CA ARG A 91 -36.38 -0.98 4.61
C ARG A 91 -35.36 -2.04 4.22
N ILE A 92 -35.26 -2.38 2.93
CA ILE A 92 -34.25 -3.33 2.44
C ILE A 92 -32.85 -2.74 2.63
N ILE A 93 -32.64 -1.48 2.26
CA ILE A 93 -31.35 -0.79 2.41
C ILE A 93 -30.95 -0.75 3.89
N GLU A 94 -31.84 -0.29 4.78
CA GLU A 94 -31.59 -0.26 6.23
C GLU A 94 -31.23 -1.65 6.78
N LYS A 95 -31.97 -2.69 6.36
CA LYS A 95 -31.73 -4.07 6.79
C LYS A 95 -30.43 -4.67 6.23
N MET A 96 -30.02 -4.27 5.03
CA MET A 96 -28.80 -4.75 4.39
C MET A 96 -27.57 -4.00 4.88
N LEU A 97 -27.67 -2.69 5.11
CA LEU A 97 -26.62 -1.87 5.72
C LEU A 97 -26.36 -2.28 7.18
N SER A 98 -27.40 -2.62 7.93
CA SER A 98 -27.24 -3.13 9.31
C SER A 98 -26.71 -4.57 9.39
N LYS A 99 -26.65 -5.30 8.27
CA LYS A 99 -26.16 -6.69 8.23
C LYS A 99 -24.68 -6.82 7.83
N HIS A 100 -24.04 -5.76 7.33
CA HIS A 100 -22.62 -5.78 7.01
C HIS A 100 -21.84 -5.17 8.17
N ASP A 101 -21.22 -6.01 8.98
CA ASP A 101 -20.24 -5.55 9.96
C ASP A 101 -19.06 -4.90 9.21
N ALA A 102 -18.66 -3.72 9.66
CA ALA A 102 -17.47 -3.06 9.13
C ALA A 102 -16.25 -3.94 9.43
N ILE A 103 -15.46 -4.24 8.41
CA ILE A 103 -14.20 -4.98 8.59
C ILE A 103 -13.19 -4.02 9.24
N ILE A 104 -12.76 -4.34 10.46
CA ILE A 104 -11.71 -3.57 11.14
C ILE A 104 -10.36 -3.91 10.51
N ILE A 105 -9.73 -2.92 9.89
CA ILE A 105 -8.33 -3.02 9.46
C ILE A 105 -7.44 -2.64 10.64
N SER A 106 -6.92 -3.65 11.36
CA SER A 106 -6.06 -3.43 12.52
C SER A 106 -4.63 -3.06 12.10
N GLY A 107 -4.37 -1.75 11.98
CA GLY A 107 -3.01 -1.24 11.74
C GLY A 107 -2.02 -1.62 12.84
N THR A 108 -2.49 -1.89 14.06
CA THR A 108 -1.64 -2.32 15.19
C THR A 108 -1.06 -3.71 14.96
N GLU A 109 -1.89 -4.68 14.54
CA GLU A 109 -1.41 -6.04 14.27
C GLU A 109 -0.51 -6.08 13.04
N MET A 110 -0.87 -5.33 11.98
CA MET A 110 -0.02 -5.18 10.80
C MET A 110 1.35 -4.57 11.15
N ALA A 111 1.38 -3.51 11.96
CA ALA A 111 2.63 -2.88 12.38
C ALA A 111 3.53 -3.84 13.17
N LYS A 112 2.97 -4.67 14.05
CA LYS A 112 3.75 -5.69 14.78
C LYS A 112 4.37 -6.72 13.84
N GLN A 113 3.63 -7.16 12.82
CA GLN A 113 4.16 -8.09 11.82
C GLN A 113 5.32 -7.46 11.05
N ILE A 114 5.13 -6.23 10.56
CA ILE A 114 6.16 -5.47 9.83
C ILE A 114 7.40 -5.27 10.72
N GLN A 115 7.23 -4.94 11.99
CA GLN A 115 8.36 -4.79 12.93
C GLN A 115 9.17 -6.08 13.07
N LYS A 116 8.52 -7.26 13.15
CA LYS A 116 9.22 -8.55 13.19
C LYS A 116 9.96 -8.87 11.89
N GLU A 117 9.43 -8.44 10.75
CA GLU A 117 10.11 -8.57 9.46
C GLU A 117 11.35 -7.67 9.39
N ILE A 118 11.21 -6.41 9.80
CA ILE A 118 12.33 -5.46 9.85
C ILE A 118 13.41 -5.95 10.83
N GLN A 119 13.03 -6.40 12.02
CA GLN A 119 13.98 -6.90 13.02
C GLN A 119 14.85 -8.04 12.46
N ARG A 120 14.22 -9.05 11.83
CA ARG A 120 14.95 -10.15 11.17
C ARG A 120 15.84 -9.64 10.04
N GLY A 121 15.37 -8.65 9.28
CA GLY A 121 16.15 -8.01 8.23
C GLY A 121 17.40 -7.32 8.78
N VAL A 122 17.28 -6.58 9.89
CA VAL A 122 18.39 -5.90 10.55
C VAL A 122 19.38 -6.91 11.14
N GLU A 123 18.91 -7.98 11.77
CA GLU A 123 19.78 -9.04 12.30
C GLU A 123 20.58 -9.73 11.18
N SER A 124 19.93 -10.09 10.08
CA SER A 124 20.57 -10.64 8.89
C SER A 124 21.56 -9.65 8.26
N TRP A 125 21.19 -8.38 8.16
CA TRP A 125 22.06 -7.33 7.62
C TRP A 125 23.37 -7.21 8.41
N ILE A 126 23.28 -7.24 9.74
CA ILE A 126 24.43 -7.16 10.63
C ILE A 126 25.27 -8.44 10.57
N SER A 127 24.65 -9.62 10.46
CA SER A 127 25.38 -10.89 10.38
C SER A 127 26.23 -11.02 9.10
N LEU A 128 25.85 -10.30 8.03
CA LEU A 128 26.64 -10.15 6.81
C LEU A 128 27.84 -9.19 6.97
N GLY A 129 28.09 -8.66 8.18
CA GLY A 129 29.19 -7.75 8.47
C GLY A 129 28.89 -6.28 8.17
N ASN A 130 27.66 -5.95 7.77
CA ASN A 130 27.29 -4.55 7.54
C ASN A 130 27.10 -3.79 8.85
N ARG A 131 27.28 -2.47 8.78
CA ARG A 131 26.98 -1.59 9.92
C ARG A 131 25.48 -1.57 10.21
N ARG A 132 25.15 -1.52 11.50
CA ARG A 132 23.77 -1.33 11.97
C ARG A 132 23.20 -0.01 11.42
N PRO A 133 21.98 0.00 10.86
CA PRO A 133 21.36 1.22 10.38
C PRO A 133 21.20 2.26 11.51
N HIS A 134 21.30 3.54 11.14
CA HIS A 134 21.20 4.65 12.08
C HIS A 134 20.17 5.68 11.62
N LEU A 135 19.22 6.03 12.49
CA LEU A 135 18.23 7.08 12.30
C LEU A 135 18.52 8.27 13.22
N SER A 136 18.83 9.44 12.64
CA SER A 136 18.97 10.70 13.39
C SER A 136 17.69 11.53 13.27
N ILE A 137 17.11 11.93 14.40
CA ILE A 137 15.86 12.71 14.43
C ILE A 137 16.15 14.12 14.95
N ILE A 138 15.89 15.13 14.13
CA ILE A 138 16.01 16.55 14.51
C ILE A 138 14.67 17.01 15.10
N LEU A 139 14.71 17.52 16.32
CA LEU A 139 13.55 18.09 17.03
C LEU A 139 13.85 19.54 17.38
N VAL A 140 12.95 20.45 16.99
CA VAL A 140 13.10 21.89 17.23
C VAL A 140 12.03 22.37 18.20
N GLY A 141 12.47 23.00 19.29
CA GLY A 141 11.63 23.51 20.36
C GLY A 141 11.02 22.42 21.25
N ASP A 142 10.14 22.86 22.16
CA ASP A 142 9.69 22.05 23.30
C ASP A 142 8.22 21.61 23.22
N ASN A 143 7.66 21.46 22.01
CA ASN A 143 6.26 21.06 21.84
C ASN A 143 6.04 19.65 22.45
N PRO A 144 5.21 19.49 23.51
CA PRO A 144 5.05 18.21 24.20
C PRO A 144 4.53 17.07 23.31
N ALA A 145 3.72 17.40 22.31
CA ALA A 145 3.23 16.43 21.34
C ALA A 145 4.38 15.91 20.47
N SER A 146 5.23 16.82 19.96
CA SER A 146 6.41 16.48 19.17
C SER A 146 7.38 15.59 19.94
N HIS A 147 7.67 15.89 21.22
CA HIS A 147 8.48 15.01 22.08
C HIS A 147 7.89 13.61 22.21
N THR A 148 6.57 13.49 22.33
CA THR A 148 5.90 12.20 22.43
C THR A 148 5.99 11.41 21.13
N TYR A 149 5.81 12.06 19.98
CA TYR A 149 5.97 11.42 18.67
C TYR A 149 7.41 10.98 18.41
N VAL A 150 8.39 11.82 18.70
CA VAL A 150 9.82 11.48 18.53
C VAL A 150 10.22 10.32 19.44
N ARG A 151 9.79 10.31 20.71
CA ARG A 151 10.04 9.17 21.61
C ARG A 151 9.45 7.86 21.07
N LYS A 152 8.24 7.90 20.50
CA LYS A 152 7.63 6.73 19.84
C LYS A 152 8.46 6.24 18.65
N LYS A 153 8.99 7.16 17.82
CA LYS A 153 9.86 6.83 16.68
C LYS A 153 11.17 6.17 17.12
N ILE A 154 11.85 6.74 18.12
CA ILE A 154 13.08 6.16 18.71
C ILE A 154 12.81 4.77 19.28
N ARG A 155 11.71 4.61 20.04
CA ARG A 155 11.34 3.31 20.60
C ARG A 155 11.08 2.27 19.51
N ALA A 156 10.38 2.65 18.44
CA ALA A 156 10.11 1.75 17.31
C ALA A 156 11.39 1.34 16.58
N ALA A 157 12.31 2.29 16.32
CA ALA A 157 13.61 2.01 15.73
C ALA A 157 14.44 1.05 16.59
N SER A 158 14.55 1.35 17.90
CA SER A 158 15.27 0.51 18.85
C SER A 158 14.70 -0.90 18.96
N ALA A 159 13.37 -1.03 18.96
CA ALA A 159 12.68 -2.33 19.03
C ALA A 159 12.99 -3.26 17.86
N VAL A 160 13.39 -2.73 16.70
CA VAL A 160 13.80 -3.50 15.52
C VAL A 160 15.31 -3.53 15.31
N GLY A 161 16.10 -3.08 16.29
CA GLY A 161 17.55 -3.12 16.26
C GLY A 161 18.22 -1.99 15.48
N ILE A 162 17.50 -0.93 15.11
CA ILE A 162 18.05 0.27 14.48
C ILE A 162 18.63 1.19 15.56
N ARG A 163 19.85 1.69 15.35
CA ARG A 163 20.43 2.73 16.21
C ARG A 163 19.69 4.03 15.95
N SER A 164 19.41 4.83 16.98
CA SER A 164 18.74 6.10 16.77
C SER A 164 19.11 7.13 17.82
N GLU A 165 19.10 8.41 17.42
CA GLU A 165 19.38 9.55 18.30
C GLU A 165 18.41 10.70 18.04
N ILE A 166 18.34 11.61 19.03
CA ILE A 166 17.59 12.86 18.91
C ILE A 166 18.58 14.01 18.97
N ILE A 167 18.55 14.88 17.96
CA ILE A 167 19.24 16.16 17.95
C ILE A 167 18.22 17.22 18.33
N LEU A 168 18.24 17.64 19.59
CA LEU A 168 17.37 18.69 20.09
C LEU A 168 17.96 20.07 19.80
N LYS A 169 17.18 20.93 19.18
CA LYS A 169 17.53 22.33 18.91
C LYS A 169 16.50 23.27 19.55
N PRO A 170 16.92 24.45 20.00
CA PRO A 170 16.00 25.40 20.61
C PRO A 170 15.06 25.99 19.55
N LYS A 171 13.95 26.59 19.99
CA LYS A 171 12.91 27.11 19.08
C LYS A 171 13.36 28.27 18.18
N ASP A 172 14.44 28.95 18.57
CA ASP A 172 15.05 30.10 17.90
C ASP A 172 16.22 29.71 17.00
N VAL A 173 16.46 28.40 16.80
CA VAL A 173 17.44 27.90 15.82
C VAL A 173 17.17 28.51 14.45
N SER A 174 18.23 28.97 13.78
CA SER A 174 18.09 29.54 12.44
C SER A 174 17.85 28.44 11.41
N GLN A 175 17.25 28.82 10.27
CA GLN A 175 17.11 27.91 9.13
C GLN A 175 18.49 27.45 8.62
N GLU A 176 19.47 28.37 8.58
CA GLU A 176 20.84 28.07 8.17
C GLU A 176 21.46 26.99 9.05
N GLU A 177 21.34 27.10 10.38
CA GLU A 177 21.86 26.09 11.30
C GLU A 177 21.18 24.73 11.11
N LEU A 178 19.87 24.69 10.84
CA LEU A 178 19.16 23.44 10.55
C LEU A 178 19.62 22.78 9.24
N LEU A 179 19.92 23.59 8.22
CA LEU A 179 20.47 23.12 6.95
C LEU A 179 21.89 22.57 7.16
N ASP A 180 22.74 23.28 7.90
CA ASP A 180 24.10 22.83 8.21
C ASP A 180 24.12 21.48 8.94
N ILE A 181 23.23 21.29 9.92
CA ILE A 181 23.09 20.00 10.60
C ILE A 181 22.65 18.91 9.62
N THR A 182 21.69 19.21 8.75
CA THR A 182 21.18 18.25 7.76
C THR A 182 22.27 17.87 6.77
N ASP A 183 23.08 18.83 6.31
CA ASP A 183 24.20 18.60 5.41
C ASP A 183 25.30 17.77 6.07
N GLN A 184 25.63 18.03 7.33
CA GLN A 184 26.55 17.21 8.11
C GLN A 184 26.06 15.76 8.23
N LEU A 185 24.77 15.54 8.46
CA LEU A 185 24.19 14.20 8.55
C LEU A 185 24.13 13.50 7.18
N ASN A 186 23.88 14.23 6.10
CA ASN A 186 23.83 13.68 4.74
C ASN A 186 25.18 13.09 4.29
N ILE A 187 26.30 13.69 4.73
CA ILE A 187 27.65 13.22 4.38
C ILE A 187 28.21 12.19 5.36
N ASP A 188 27.58 11.99 6.52
CA ASP A 188 28.04 11.04 7.52
C ASP A 188 27.73 9.59 7.07
N PRO A 189 28.74 8.76 6.73
CA PRO A 189 28.52 7.38 6.29
C PRO A 189 27.99 6.46 7.40
N ARG A 190 27.83 6.97 8.62
CA ARG A 190 27.20 6.28 9.74
C ARG A 190 25.70 6.50 9.81
N VAL A 191 25.16 7.53 9.15
CA VAL A 191 23.72 7.88 9.17
C VAL A 191 23.04 7.21 7.98
N SER A 192 21.95 6.51 8.24
CA SER A 192 21.16 5.81 7.19
C SER A 192 19.85 6.52 6.88
N GLY A 193 19.35 7.35 7.81
CA GLY A 193 18.14 8.11 7.63
C GLY A 193 18.09 9.32 8.56
N ILE A 194 17.48 10.39 8.06
CA ILE A 194 17.30 11.64 8.78
C ILE A 194 15.79 11.93 8.84
N LEU A 195 15.31 12.38 9.99
CA LEU A 195 13.93 12.84 10.15
C LEU A 195 13.90 14.19 10.84
N VAL A 196 13.30 15.19 10.21
CA VAL A 196 12.99 16.49 10.84
C VAL A 196 11.57 16.46 11.38
N GLN A 197 11.38 16.69 12.68
CA GLN A 197 10.05 16.67 13.30
C GLN A 197 9.33 18.00 13.11
N LEU A 198 8.17 17.94 12.48
CA LEU A 198 7.25 19.06 12.29
C LEU A 198 6.25 19.22 13.47
N PRO A 199 5.62 20.39 13.65
CA PRO A 199 5.91 21.65 12.95
C PRO A 199 7.23 22.25 13.39
N LEU A 200 7.85 23.05 12.51
CA LEU A 200 8.96 23.91 12.90
C LEU A 200 8.39 25.22 13.48
N PRO A 201 9.07 25.88 14.43
CA PRO A 201 8.65 27.20 14.88
C PRO A 201 8.62 28.20 13.72
N GLY A 202 7.62 29.08 13.69
CA GLY A 202 7.50 30.13 12.68
C GLY A 202 6.88 29.70 11.34
N THR A 203 6.42 28.45 11.22
CA THR A 203 5.54 27.98 10.12
C THR A 203 4.07 28.07 10.49
#